data_AF-A0A7K1S3J6-F1
#
_entry.id   AF-A0A7K1S3J6-F1
#
_cell.length_a   1.000
_cell.length_b   1.000
_cell.length_c   1.000
_cell.angle_alpha   90.00
_cell.angle_beta   90.00
_cell.angle_gamma   90.00
#
_symmetry.space_group_name_H-M   'P 1'
#
loop_
_entity.id
_entity.type
_entity.pdbx_description
1 polymer ?
#
loop_
_entity_poly.entity_id
_entity_poly.type
_entity_poly.pdbx_seq_one_letter_code
_entity_poly.pdbx_strand_id
1 'polypeptide(L)' 'MSVTNAAEQIATEVVRQYGLDPRRMLFVEHYPESYRPKSEGESYDLVTFTWGKYGAYSPTWRYMPANEFNEILDTISQ' A
#
# COMPACT_ATOMS: atom_id res chain seq x y z
N MET A 1 3.53 17.85 0.93
CA MET A 1 2.64 16.70 1.21
C MET A 1 3.27 15.49 0.52
N SER A 2 3.49 14.38 1.22
CA SER A 2 4.07 13.15 0.63
C SER A 2 2.96 12.16 0.27
N VAL A 3 3.29 11.16 -0.56
CA VAL A 3 2.38 10.04 -0.86
C VAL A 3 2.00 9.30 0.42
N THR A 4 2.97 9.00 1.28
CA THR A 4 2.76 8.33 2.58
C THR A 4 1.78 9.07 3.48
N ASN A 5 1.90 10.39 3.59
CA ASN A 5 0.99 11.19 4.41
C ASN A 5 -0.41 11.34 3.80
N ALA A 6 -0.59 10.93 2.55
CA ALA A 6 -1.86 10.96 1.83
C ALA A 6 -2.46 9.55 1.64
N ALA A 7 -1.88 8.51 2.25
CA ALA A 7 -2.26 7.11 2.00
C ALA A 7 -3.76 6.85 2.27
N GLU A 8 -4.32 7.41 3.35
CA GLU A 8 -5.75 7.29 3.69
C GLU A 8 -6.65 7.89 2.60
N GLN A 9 -6.31 9.09 2.12
CA GLN A 9 -7.07 9.81 1.11
C GLN A 9 -6.96 9.10 -0.24
N ILE A 10 -5.76 8.66 -0.63
CA ILE A 10 -5.54 7.92 -1.88
C ILE A 10 -6.33 6.61 -1.86
N ALA A 11 -6.22 5.81 -0.80
CA ALA A 11 -6.95 4.55 -0.65
C ALA A 11 -8.47 4.79 -0.72
N THR A 12 -8.97 5.81 -0.01
CA THR A 12 -10.39 6.18 -0.03
C THR A 12 -10.86 6.55 -1.43
N GLU A 13 -10.11 7.39 -2.13
CA GLU A 13 -10.49 7.86 -3.46
C GLU A 13 -10.42 6.75 -4.52
N VAL A 14 -9.42 5.86 -4.47
CA VAL A 14 -9.35 4.70 -5.37
C VAL A 14 -10.55 3.78 -5.16
N VAL A 15 -10.85 3.41 -3.91
CA VAL A 15 -12.02 2.57 -3.60
C VAL A 15 -13.32 3.22 -4.08
N ARG A 16 -13.49 4.52 -3.82
CA ARG A 16 -14.68 5.28 -4.21
C ARG A 16 -14.83 5.43 -5.72
N GLN A 17 -13.75 5.78 -6.41
CA GLN A 17 -13.75 6.06 -7.85
C GLN A 17 -14.04 4.81 -8.68
N TYR A 18 -13.50 3.66 -8.27
CA TYR A 18 -13.64 2.40 -9.00
C TYR A 18 -14.67 1.44 -8.42
N GLY A 19 -15.36 1.83 -7.33
CA GLY A 19 -16.39 1.00 -6.69
C GLY A 19 -15.85 -0.32 -6.13
N LEU A 20 -14.61 -0.31 -5.62
CA LEU A 20 -13.96 -1.52 -5.11
C LEU A 20 -14.52 -1.92 -3.74
N ASP A 21 -14.47 -3.22 -3.43
CA ASP A 21 -14.62 -3.66 -2.04
C ASP A 21 -13.31 -3.34 -1.30
N PRO A 22 -13.31 -2.47 -0.28
CA PRO A 22 -12.09 -2.13 0.46
C PRO A 22 -11.43 -3.34 1.12
N ARG A 23 -12.16 -4.43 1.38
CA ARG A 23 -11.62 -5.68 1.93
C ARG A 23 -10.87 -6.52 0.90
N ARG A 24 -11.01 -6.19 -0.38
CA ARG A 24 -10.38 -6.89 -1.51
C ARG A 24 -9.28 -6.06 -2.18
N MET A 25 -8.87 -4.96 -1.54
CA MET A 25 -7.80 -4.09 -2.01
C MET A 25 -6.55 -4.30 -1.16
N LEU A 26 -5.40 -4.47 -1.83
CA LEU A 26 -4.08 -4.37 -1.21
C LEU A 26 -3.48 -3.00 -1.57
N PHE A 27 -2.96 -2.30 -0.57
CA PHE A 27 -2.20 -1.06 -0.77
C PHE A 27 -0.76 -1.32 -0.34
N VAL A 28 0.16 -1.27 -1.31
CA VAL A 28 1.59 -1.51 -1.08
C VAL A 28 2.33 -0.23 -1.43
N GLU A 29 3.11 0.29 -0.49
CA GLU A 29 4.05 1.36 -0.77
C GLU A 29 5.39 0.77 -1.19
N HIS A 30 5.90 1.25 -2.33
CA HIS A 30 7.20 0.88 -2.87
C HIS A 30 8.17 2.03 -2.70
N TYR A 31 9.29 1.75 -2.05
CA TYR A 31 10.38 2.69 -1.86
C TYR A 31 11.60 2.19 -2.63
N PRO A 32 11.80 2.66 -3.87
CA PRO A 32 12.91 2.18 -4.69
C PRO A 32 14.24 2.71 -4.16
N GLU A 33 15.31 1.96 -4.43
CA GLU A 33 16.66 2.29 -3.98
C GLU A 33 17.12 3.70 -4.39
N SER A 34 16.67 4.19 -5.55
CA SER A 34 17.00 5.53 -6.06
C SER A 34 16.54 6.68 -5.15
N TYR A 35 15.54 6.46 -4.30
CA TYR A 35 15.02 7.44 -3.36
C TYR A 35 15.41 7.15 -1.90
N ARG A 36 16.27 6.14 -1.65
CA ARG A 36 16.71 5.75 -0.31
C ARG A 36 18.24 5.82 -0.18
N PRO A 37 18.76 5.95 1.05
CA PRO A 37 20.19 5.72 1.29
C PRO A 37 20.59 4.33 0.79
N LYS A 38 21.74 4.21 0.11
CA LYS A 38 22.23 2.92 -0.45
C LYS A 38 22.29 1.79 0.57
N SER A 39 22.49 2.10 1.85
CA SER A 39 22.53 1.11 2.93
C SER A 39 21.18 0.48 3.26
N GLU A 40 20.07 1.08 2.85
CA GLU A 40 18.71 0.62 3.14
C GLU A 40 18.12 -0.24 2.01
N GLY A 41 18.66 -0.16 0.79
CA GLY A 41 18.16 -0.90 -0.37
C GLY A 41 16.74 -0.50 -0.77
N GLU A 42 16.11 -1.32 -1.61
CA GLU A 42 14.68 -1.23 -1.94
C GLU A 42 13.83 -1.84 -0.81
N SER A 43 12.63 -1.29 -0.58
CA SER A 43 11.71 -1.82 0.42
C SER A 43 10.25 -1.67 -0.02
N TYR A 44 9.42 -2.56 0.52
CA TYR A 44 7.97 -2.52 0.37
C TYR A 44 7.33 -2.51 1.74
N ASP A 45 6.23 -1.78 1.87
CA ASP A 45 5.38 -1.82 3.05
C ASP A 45 3.95 -2.16 2.66
N LEU A 46 3.36 -3.15 3.33
CA LEU A 46 1.92 -3.36 3.31
C LEU A 46 1.27 -2.29 4.18
N VAL A 47 0.40 -1.48 3.57
CA VAL A 47 -0.40 -0.49 4.29
C VAL A 47 -1.79 -1.03 4.51
N THR A 48 -2.15 -1.24 5.77
CA THR A 48 -3.50 -1.64 6.16
C THR A 48 -4.26 -0.46 6.77
N PHE A 49 -5.56 -0.39 6.51
CA PHE A 49 -6.42 0.69 7.00
C PHE A 49 -7.59 0.12 7.81
N THR A 50 -8.08 0.92 8.75
CA THR A 50 -9.43 0.76 9.27
C THR A 50 -10.40 1.47 8.34
N TRP A 51 -11.55 0.86 8.04
CA TRP A 51 -12.54 1.43 7.12
C TRP A 51 -13.80 1.84 7.86
N GLY A 52 -14.17 3.12 7.73
CA GLY A 52 -15.35 3.70 8.36
C GLY A 52 -16.25 4.42 7.36
N LYS A 53 -17.25 5.14 7.89
CA LYS A 53 -18.24 5.89 7.09
C LYS A 53 -17.61 6.89 6.11
N TYR A 54 -16.45 7.45 6.46
CA TYR A 54 -15.80 8.52 5.71
C TYR A 54 -14.60 8.05 4.86
N GLY A 55 -14.33 6.74 4.83
CA GLY A 55 -13.19 6.18 4.11
C GLY A 55 -12.20 5.44 5.01
N ALA A 56 -11.00 5.24 4.47
CA ALA A 56 -9.86 4.68 5.17
C ALA A 56 -9.34 5.63 6.24
N TYR A 57 -8.93 5.08 7.38
CA TYR A 57 -8.25 5.82 8.45
C TYR A 57 -7.33 4.90 9.25
N SER A 58 -6.47 5.48 10.09
CA SER A 58 -5.52 4.77 10.97
C SER A 58 -4.63 3.78 10.19
N PRO A 59 -3.82 4.26 9.23
CA PRO A 59 -2.92 3.42 8.46
C PRO A 59 -1.88 2.79 9.37
N THR A 60 -1.57 1.53 9.08
CA THR A 60 -0.48 0.79 9.73
C THR A 60 0.40 0.22 8.64
N TRP A 61 1.70 0.52 8.73
CA TRP A 61 2.72 0.02 7.83
C TRP A 61 3.34 -1.23 8.44
N ARG A 62 3.42 -2.28 7.64
CA ARG A 62 4.19 -3.49 7.95
C ARG A 62 5.19 -3.71 6.84
N TYR A 63 6.46 -3.84 7.21
CA TYR A 63 7.51 -4.29 6.29
C TYR A 63 7.08 -5.57 5.57
N MET A 64 7.14 -5.50 4.24
CA MET A 64 6.89 -6.61 3.33
C MET A 64 8.20 -6.94 2.61
N PRO A 65 8.78 -8.12 2.85
CA PRO A 65 9.91 -8.61 2.07
C PRO A 65 9.59 -8.68 0.57
N ALA A 66 10.58 -8.44 -0.28
CA ALA A 66 10.40 -8.47 -1.73
C ALA A 66 9.89 -9.82 -2.26
N ASN A 67 10.27 -10.93 -1.63
CA ASN A 67 9.75 -12.25 -2.01
C ASN A 67 8.24 -12.39 -1.70
N GLU A 68 7.76 -11.85 -0.57
CA GLU A 68 6.33 -11.83 -0.24
C GLU A 68 5.55 -11.01 -1.30
N PHE A 69 6.09 -9.86 -1.71
CA PHE A 69 5.50 -9.04 -2.77
C PHE A 69 5.41 -9.79 -4.11
N ASN A 70 6.48 -10.48 -4.51
CA ASN A 70 6.50 -11.25 -5.76
C ASN A 70 5.50 -12.42 -5.73
N GLU A 71 5.39 -13.13 -4.60
CA GLU A 71 4.40 -14.21 -4.44
C GLU A 71 2.96 -13.70 -4.59
N ILE A 72 2.65 -12.50 -4.10
CA ILE A 72 1.36 -11.85 -4.30
C ILE A 72 1.12 -11.57 -5.78
N LEU A 73 2.10 -10.99 -6.48
CA LEU A 73 1.99 -10.69 -7.91
C LEU A 73 1.76 -11.95 -8.75
N ASP A 74 2.48 -13.02 -8.45
CA ASP A 74 2.31 -14.31 -9.13
C ASP A 74 0.91 -14.88 -8.90
N THR A 75 0.36 -14.70 -7.70
CA THR A 75 -0.97 -15.20 -7.33
C THR A 75 -2.10 -14.45 -8.04
N ILE A 76 -1.98 -13.13 -8.23
CA ILE A 76 -3.02 -12.32 -8.88
C ILE A 76 -2.95 -12.31 -10.42
N SER A 77 -1.84 -12.79 -10.99
CA SER A 77 -1.63 -12.82 -12.44
C SER A 77 -2.07 -14.13 -13.11
N GLN A 78 -2.55 -15.10 -12.33
CA GLN A 78 -3.17 -16.35 -12.80
C GLN A 78 -4.65 -16.17 -13.09
#